data_AF-A0A0Q6MKC6-F1
#
_entry.id   AF-A0A0Q6MKC6-F1
#
_cell.length_a   1.000
_cell.length_b   1.000
_cell.length_c   1.000
_cell.angle_alpha   90.00
_cell.angle_beta   90.00
_cell.angle_gamma   90.00
#
_symmetry.space_group_name_H-M   'P 1'
#
loop_
_entity.id
_entity.type
_entity.pdbx_description
1 polymer ?
#
loop_
_entity_poly.entity_id
_entity_poly.type
_entity_poly.pdbx_seq_one_letter_code
_entity_poly.pdbx_strand_id
1 'polypeptide(L)'
;MPTPKPQAREWAVIGDRGGLGQLLQQRGETVHRPADAALTGLAPSARLDVVDLRQLDLQAVGDVPTLHAIVQDAQAVIRLRAGLDVRLWLVTAGSLVQSPLTGLAATLAAEHGDRFGGLVELDGALAAVIDAVLADAGSCALRGGRWTRPVLRRIAPQPMLAPLWRADASCLLTGGLGDVGRHVAGWLVAQGVRHLVVQGRTPLPRDQWATALTPVVQAVRALEAQGAHVAYAAVDVADEAALAAFLARHHAAGRPPIRSVIHAAGITDDTLLHELGAASPAAVLAPKLQGAWNLHRALPELDRLVFFSSMAAVMPQAGQASYAATNAFLDALAAQRRAQGRHAQSIGWGVWARTGVMRADAGRRQLDELQRQGIGSAPALALALLGEALREDAAHLLMVPFDWRAMRRSVSARELPLLRGCLAEAADQAPAAAPAADSADPAERRRALDRAVRDIVGRVLKLTRSKIDARKPLGTMGLTSLMALELRNRLEPLHGKPLSATLTWNYPTVEVLVAFLAGEQEPMAAAPAALAAAAPVLAAVAELSGGDAARLLRKRR
;
A
#
# COMPACT_ATOMS: atom_id res chain seq x y z
N MET A 1 16.44 -35.77 18.38
CA MET A 1 16.34 -34.40 18.91
C MET A 1 14.89 -34.15 19.27
N PRO A 2 14.57 -33.63 20.47
CA PRO A 2 13.20 -33.27 20.80
C PRO A 2 12.77 -32.12 19.90
N THR A 3 11.58 -32.22 19.30
CA THR A 3 10.90 -31.11 18.63
C THR A 3 10.87 -29.91 19.58
N PRO A 4 11.27 -28.70 19.18
CA PRO A 4 11.18 -27.53 20.03
C PRO A 4 9.73 -27.40 20.51
N LYS A 5 9.53 -27.25 21.82
CA LYS A 5 8.19 -26.98 22.37
C LYS A 5 7.63 -25.75 21.65
N PRO A 6 6.35 -25.77 21.22
CA PRO A 6 5.73 -24.58 20.67
C PRO A 6 5.89 -23.44 21.66
N GLN A 7 6.26 -22.28 21.14
CA GLN A 7 6.42 -21.07 21.93
C GLN A 7 5.09 -20.81 22.65
N ALA A 8 5.13 -20.58 23.97
CA ALA A 8 3.92 -20.28 24.73
C ALA A 8 3.26 -19.04 24.11
N ARG A 9 1.98 -19.15 23.73
CA ARG A 9 1.18 -18.07 23.18
C ARG A 9 0.38 -17.42 24.30
N GLU A 10 0.48 -16.11 24.35
CA GLU A 10 -0.26 -15.24 25.25
C GLU A 10 -1.20 -14.37 24.40
N TRP A 11 -2.36 -14.01 24.91
CA TRP A 11 -3.40 -13.34 24.14
C TRP A 11 -3.83 -12.03 24.80
N ALA A 12 -4.12 -11.01 24.02
CA ALA A 12 -4.83 -9.83 24.50
C ALA A 12 -6.01 -9.53 23.58
N VAL A 13 -7.20 -9.26 24.13
CA VAL A 13 -8.41 -8.98 23.34
C VAL A 13 -8.89 -7.56 23.59
N ILE A 14 -8.94 -6.74 22.55
CA ILE A 14 -9.43 -5.36 22.58
C ILE A 14 -10.87 -5.34 22.08
N GLY A 15 -11.76 -4.68 22.84
CA GLY A 15 -13.18 -4.56 22.46
C GLY A 15 -13.97 -5.87 22.59
N ASP A 16 -13.65 -6.72 23.56
CA ASP A 16 -14.24 -8.07 23.71
C ASP A 16 -15.71 -8.07 24.13
N ARG A 17 -16.62 -7.71 23.22
CA ARG A 17 -18.07 -7.80 23.43
C ARG A 17 -18.65 -9.17 23.08
N GLY A 18 -17.88 -9.98 22.35
CA GLY A 18 -18.31 -11.30 21.86
C GLY A 18 -17.87 -12.47 22.75
N GLY A 19 -17.13 -12.22 23.82
CA GLY A 19 -16.68 -13.25 24.76
C GLY A 19 -15.50 -14.09 24.24
N LEU A 20 -14.69 -13.55 23.32
CA LEU A 20 -13.50 -14.24 22.80
C LEU A 20 -12.49 -14.53 23.91
N GLY A 21 -12.28 -13.59 24.83
CA GLY A 21 -11.40 -13.79 25.98
C GLY A 21 -11.86 -14.92 26.89
N GLN A 22 -13.17 -15.05 27.10
CA GLN A 22 -13.74 -16.17 27.86
C GLN A 22 -13.53 -17.50 27.12
N LEU A 23 -13.73 -17.53 25.80
CA LEU A 23 -13.49 -18.72 24.97
C LEU A 23 -12.02 -19.16 24.99
N LEU A 24 -11.09 -18.20 24.95
CA LEU A 24 -9.65 -18.45 25.08
C LEU A 24 -9.31 -19.04 26.45
N GLN A 25 -9.85 -18.47 27.55
CA GLN A 25 -9.66 -19.00 28.90
C GLN A 25 -10.22 -20.42 29.05
N GLN A 26 -11.40 -20.71 28.48
CA GLN A 26 -11.98 -22.06 28.47
C GLN A 26 -11.12 -23.07 27.70
N ARG A 27 -10.34 -22.60 26.72
CA ARG A 27 -9.35 -23.40 25.99
C ARG A 27 -8.00 -23.53 26.72
N GLY A 28 -7.86 -22.93 27.90
CA GLY A 28 -6.63 -22.96 28.69
C GLY A 28 -5.57 -21.96 28.26
N GLU A 29 -5.93 -20.98 27.42
CA GLU A 29 -5.02 -19.92 26.96
C GLU A 29 -4.88 -18.82 28.00
N THR A 30 -3.70 -18.21 28.09
CA THR A 30 -3.46 -17.04 28.95
C THR A 30 -3.95 -15.78 28.25
N VAL A 31 -4.90 -15.07 28.87
CA VAL A 31 -5.51 -13.84 28.32
C VAL A 31 -5.23 -12.64 29.23
N HIS A 32 -4.65 -11.60 28.65
CA HIS A 32 -4.34 -10.31 29.29
C HIS A 32 -5.39 -9.26 28.96
N ARG A 33 -5.55 -8.29 29.87
CA ARG A 33 -6.38 -7.10 29.63
C ARG A 33 -5.55 -6.02 28.93
N PRO A 34 -6.06 -5.40 27.85
CA PRO A 34 -5.32 -4.37 27.11
C PRO A 34 -5.03 -3.08 27.87
N ALA A 35 -5.85 -2.75 28.89
CA ALA A 35 -5.75 -1.52 29.66
C ALA A 35 -4.61 -1.51 30.70
N ASP A 36 -3.93 -2.63 30.90
CA ASP A 36 -2.94 -2.74 31.96
C ASP A 36 -1.52 -2.47 31.47
N ALA A 37 -0.75 -1.83 32.35
CA ALA A 37 0.71 -1.90 32.38
C ALA A 37 1.27 -3.35 32.39
N ALA A 38 0.42 -4.39 32.30
CA ALA A 38 0.73 -5.82 32.26
C ALA A 38 1.55 -6.26 31.04
N LEU A 39 1.53 -5.52 29.93
CA LEU A 39 2.41 -5.82 28.77
C LEU A 39 3.91 -5.65 29.10
N THR A 40 4.24 -5.06 30.26
CA THR A 40 5.62 -4.95 30.76
C THR A 40 6.15 -6.24 31.40
N GLY A 41 5.27 -7.15 31.86
CA GLY A 41 5.61 -8.37 32.60
C GLY A 41 5.79 -9.64 31.76
N LEU A 42 5.60 -9.56 30.44
CA LEU A 42 5.70 -10.70 29.52
C LEU A 42 7.09 -11.34 29.57
N ALA A 43 7.14 -12.67 29.64
CA ALA A 43 8.39 -13.41 29.56
C ALA A 43 9.05 -13.14 28.18
N PRO A 44 10.37 -12.95 28.09
CA PRO A 44 11.06 -12.63 26.83
C PRO A 44 10.89 -13.68 25.72
N SER A 45 10.43 -14.88 26.04
CA SER A 45 10.28 -16.00 25.10
C SER A 45 8.84 -16.25 24.64
N ALA A 46 7.83 -15.56 25.18
CA ALA A 46 6.43 -15.76 24.79
C ALA A 46 6.03 -14.87 23.60
N ARG A 47 5.17 -15.39 22.73
CA ARG A 47 4.55 -14.60 21.67
C ARG A 47 3.20 -14.08 22.16
N LEU A 48 2.95 -12.79 21.94
CA LEU A 48 1.68 -12.15 22.26
C LEU A 48 0.84 -11.92 21.00
N ASP A 49 -0.33 -12.54 20.90
CA ASP A 49 -1.32 -12.28 19.87
C ASP A 49 -2.38 -11.29 20.40
N VAL A 50 -2.38 -10.07 19.85
CA VAL A 50 -3.35 -9.01 20.18
C VAL A 50 -4.47 -9.03 19.16
N VAL A 51 -5.68 -9.35 19.57
CA VAL A 51 -6.88 -9.41 18.72
C VAL A 51 -7.77 -8.20 19.01
N ASP A 52 -7.94 -7.32 18.03
CA ASP A 52 -8.86 -6.19 18.11
C ASP A 52 -10.19 -6.54 17.44
N LEU A 53 -11.27 -6.41 18.22
CA LEU A 53 -12.66 -6.69 17.84
C LEU A 53 -13.50 -5.41 17.73
N ARG A 54 -13.00 -4.23 18.11
CA ARG A 54 -13.79 -2.97 18.14
C ARG A 54 -14.35 -2.59 16.78
N GLN A 55 -13.71 -3.04 15.71
CA GLN A 55 -14.15 -2.83 14.34
C GLN A 55 -15.55 -3.42 14.10
N LEU A 56 -15.93 -4.47 14.83
CA LEU A 56 -17.25 -5.08 14.74
C LEU A 56 -18.37 -4.14 15.21
N ASP A 57 -18.06 -3.15 16.05
CA ASP A 57 -19.01 -2.18 16.57
C ASP A 57 -19.24 -0.99 15.63
N LEU A 58 -18.50 -0.87 14.52
CA LEU A 58 -18.64 0.25 13.59
C LEU A 58 -20.03 0.28 12.94
N GLN A 59 -20.82 1.30 13.24
CA GLN A 59 -22.21 1.47 12.75
C GLN A 59 -22.38 2.52 11.65
N ALA A 60 -21.48 3.51 11.57
CA ALA A 60 -21.66 4.68 10.70
C ALA A 60 -20.50 4.87 9.70
N VAL A 61 -20.85 4.99 8.42
CA VAL A 61 -19.89 5.36 7.36
C VAL A 61 -19.26 6.70 7.72
N GLY A 62 -17.93 6.76 7.70
CA GLY A 62 -17.21 8.01 7.97
C GLY A 62 -17.13 8.40 9.44
N ASP A 63 -17.31 7.45 10.38
CA ASP A 63 -16.99 7.67 11.81
C ASP A 63 -15.47 7.80 12.02
N VAL A 64 -14.96 9.00 11.69
CA VAL A 64 -13.54 9.35 11.78
C VAL A 64 -13.00 9.18 13.21
N PRO A 65 -13.70 9.62 14.29
CA PRO A 65 -13.23 9.38 15.65
C PRO A 65 -12.96 7.91 15.96
N THR A 66 -13.88 7.01 15.60
CA THR A 66 -13.67 5.58 15.88
C THR A 66 -12.56 4.99 15.02
N LEU A 67 -12.48 5.34 13.72
CA LEU A 67 -11.36 4.93 12.86
C LEU A 67 -10.01 5.43 13.40
N HIS A 68 -9.96 6.65 13.95
CA HIS A 68 -8.76 7.19 14.55
C HIS A 68 -8.37 6.44 15.83
N ALA A 69 -9.33 6.11 16.69
CA ALA A 69 -9.08 5.29 17.89
C ALA A 69 -8.51 3.91 17.52
N ILE A 70 -8.99 3.29 16.44
CA ILE A 70 -8.44 2.03 15.93
C ILE A 70 -6.96 2.20 15.52
N VAL A 71 -6.62 3.29 14.83
CA VAL A 71 -5.23 3.61 14.48
C VAL A 71 -4.37 3.81 15.74
N GLN A 72 -4.87 4.52 16.75
CA GLN A 72 -4.11 4.78 17.99
C GLN A 72 -3.75 3.49 18.73
N ASP A 73 -4.68 2.54 18.86
CA ASP A 73 -4.38 1.26 19.49
C ASP A 73 -3.40 0.44 18.64
N ALA A 74 -3.54 0.44 17.32
CA ALA A 74 -2.58 -0.20 16.44
C ALA A 74 -1.18 0.38 16.65
N GLN A 75 -1.06 1.72 16.72
CA GLN A 75 0.19 2.40 17.05
C GLN A 75 0.72 1.98 18.43
N ALA A 76 -0.13 1.88 19.45
CA ALA A 76 0.26 1.48 20.80
C ALA A 76 0.83 0.05 20.82
N VAL A 77 0.17 -0.90 20.15
CA VAL A 77 0.63 -2.29 20.02
C VAL A 77 1.96 -2.36 19.28
N ILE A 78 2.10 -1.62 18.17
CA ILE A 78 3.33 -1.59 17.38
C ILE A 78 4.50 -1.00 18.16
N ARG A 79 4.25 -0.01 19.03
CA ARG A 79 5.28 0.65 19.87
C ARG A 79 5.72 -0.16 21.09
N LEU A 80 5.12 -1.32 21.36
CA LEU A 80 5.57 -2.19 22.45
C LEU A 80 7.07 -2.53 22.30
N ARG A 81 7.76 -2.70 23.44
CA ARG A 81 9.23 -2.79 23.52
C ARG A 81 9.84 -3.73 22.46
N ALA A 82 11.03 -3.37 21.98
CA ALA A 82 11.83 -4.24 21.13
C ALA A 82 12.16 -5.56 21.88
N GLY A 83 12.14 -6.69 21.16
CA GLY A 83 12.44 -8.01 21.71
C GLY A 83 11.21 -8.82 22.19
N LEU A 84 10.01 -8.26 22.19
CA LEU A 84 8.76 -9.03 22.27
C LEU A 84 8.32 -9.45 20.87
N ASP A 85 7.93 -10.72 20.71
CA ASP A 85 7.20 -11.19 19.53
C ASP A 85 5.72 -10.86 19.72
N VAL A 86 5.24 -9.80 19.08
CA VAL A 86 3.86 -9.32 19.17
C VAL A 86 3.22 -9.34 17.81
N ARG A 87 1.98 -9.85 17.72
CA ARG A 87 1.19 -9.86 16.49
C ARG A 87 -0.17 -9.21 16.69
N LEU A 88 -0.43 -8.13 15.97
CA LEU A 88 -1.72 -7.45 15.92
C LEU A 88 -2.62 -8.09 14.85
N TRP A 89 -3.82 -8.48 15.26
CA TRP A 89 -4.87 -9.01 14.40
C TRP A 89 -6.09 -8.10 14.47
N LEU A 90 -6.60 -7.68 13.32
CA LEU A 90 -7.85 -6.93 13.22
C LEU A 90 -8.97 -7.85 12.77
N VAL A 91 -10.14 -7.77 13.39
CA VAL A 91 -11.27 -8.63 13.05
C VAL A 91 -12.44 -7.81 12.53
N THR A 92 -13.02 -8.21 11.39
CA THR A 92 -14.17 -7.51 10.78
C THR A 92 -15.28 -8.49 10.41
N ALA A 93 -16.47 -7.96 10.11
CA ALA A 93 -17.61 -8.69 9.58
C ALA A 93 -17.82 -8.42 8.07
N GLY A 94 -16.88 -7.73 7.42
CA GLY A 94 -16.96 -7.42 5.99
C GLY A 94 -17.98 -6.35 5.61
N SER A 95 -18.47 -5.56 6.56
CA SER A 95 -19.46 -4.52 6.27
C SER A 95 -18.82 -3.33 5.54
N LEU A 96 -19.63 -2.56 4.81
CA LEU A 96 -19.15 -1.33 4.15
C LEU A 96 -18.59 -0.30 5.13
N VAL A 97 -19.11 -0.24 6.35
CA VAL A 97 -18.58 0.67 7.38
C VAL A 97 -17.16 0.27 7.80
N GLN A 98 -16.86 -1.03 7.78
CA GLN A 98 -15.57 -1.59 8.15
C GLN A 98 -14.56 -1.61 7.00
N SER A 99 -14.99 -1.43 5.76
CA SER A 99 -14.11 -1.56 4.59
C SER A 99 -12.86 -0.66 4.60
N PRO A 100 -12.83 0.56 5.22
CA PRO A 100 -11.58 1.33 5.34
C PRO A 100 -10.46 0.57 6.04
N LEU A 101 -10.79 -0.39 6.90
CA LEU A 101 -9.82 -1.21 7.63
C LEU A 101 -9.07 -2.18 6.72
N THR A 102 -9.60 -2.51 5.55
CA THR A 102 -8.88 -3.31 4.54
C THR A 102 -7.66 -2.56 4.03
N GLY A 103 -7.83 -1.28 3.70
CA GLY A 103 -6.72 -0.43 3.28
C GLY A 103 -5.72 -0.18 4.42
N LEU A 104 -6.22 0.08 5.64
CA LEU A 104 -5.38 0.23 6.83
C LEU A 104 -4.54 -1.03 7.11
N ALA A 105 -5.16 -2.21 7.04
CA ALA A 105 -4.48 -3.49 7.23
C ALA A 105 -3.40 -3.75 6.18
N ALA A 106 -3.65 -3.35 4.93
CA ALA A 106 -2.65 -3.44 3.87
C ALA A 106 -1.43 -2.53 4.17
N THR A 107 -1.66 -1.32 4.72
CA THR A 107 -0.57 -0.44 5.14
C THR A 107 0.17 -0.95 6.38
N LEU A 108 -0.55 -1.50 7.36
CA LEU A 108 0.04 -2.16 8.53
C LEU A 108 0.95 -3.32 8.12
N ALA A 109 0.52 -4.14 7.16
CA ALA A 109 1.35 -5.21 6.61
C ALA A 109 2.60 -4.67 5.89
N ALA A 110 2.48 -3.55 5.17
CA ALA A 110 3.59 -2.94 4.44
C ALA A 110 4.62 -2.25 5.35
N GLU A 111 4.18 -1.57 6.41
CA GLU A 111 5.06 -0.82 7.33
C GLU A 111 5.56 -1.66 8.51
N HIS A 112 4.74 -2.62 8.97
CA HIS A 112 4.93 -3.33 10.23
C HIS A 112 4.60 -4.83 10.10
N GLY A 113 4.94 -5.47 8.98
CA GLY A 113 4.66 -6.90 8.74
C GLY A 113 5.33 -7.88 9.71
N ASP A 114 6.34 -7.44 10.46
CA ASP A 114 6.94 -8.17 11.57
C ASP A 114 6.04 -8.18 12.82
N ARG A 115 5.13 -7.21 12.95
CA ARG A 115 4.22 -7.03 14.10
C ARG A 115 2.75 -7.13 13.75
N PHE A 116 2.41 -7.15 12.47
CA PHE A 116 1.05 -7.34 12.00
C PHE A 116 0.82 -8.82 11.70
N GLY A 117 -0.22 -9.39 12.30
CA GLY A 117 -0.66 -10.76 12.10
C GLY A 117 -1.58 -10.89 10.89
N GLY A 118 -2.57 -10.01 10.76
CA GLY A 118 -3.47 -9.99 9.60
C GLY A 118 -4.84 -9.38 9.88
N LEU A 119 -5.62 -9.20 8.81
CA LEU A 119 -7.04 -8.87 8.86
C LEU A 119 -7.89 -10.13 8.70
N VAL A 120 -8.63 -10.50 9.73
CA VAL A 120 -9.53 -11.67 9.73
C VAL A 120 -10.96 -11.22 9.57
N GLU A 121 -11.57 -11.56 8.46
CA GLU A 121 -12.98 -11.25 8.21
C GLU A 121 -13.86 -12.47 8.50
N LEU A 122 -14.90 -12.30 9.29
CA LEU A 122 -15.78 -13.37 9.76
C LEU A 122 -17.20 -13.21 9.22
N ASP A 123 -17.90 -14.33 9.09
CA ASP A 123 -19.33 -14.41 8.76
C ASP A 123 -20.22 -14.66 10.01
N GLY A 124 -19.70 -14.30 11.20
CA GLY A 124 -20.38 -14.42 12.49
C GLY A 124 -19.77 -15.44 13.45
N ALA A 125 -18.93 -16.37 12.96
CA ALA A 125 -18.28 -17.39 13.79
C ALA A 125 -17.05 -16.85 14.55
N LEU A 126 -17.25 -16.12 15.65
CA LEU A 126 -16.17 -15.47 16.41
C LEU A 126 -15.03 -16.42 16.82
N ALA A 127 -15.36 -17.64 17.27
CA ALA A 127 -14.36 -18.61 17.71
C ALA A 127 -13.34 -19.01 16.62
N ALA A 128 -13.70 -18.85 15.34
CA ALA A 128 -12.84 -19.18 14.21
C ALA A 128 -11.60 -18.27 14.12
N VAL A 129 -11.62 -17.09 14.77
CA VAL A 129 -10.44 -16.21 14.86
C VAL A 129 -9.27 -16.90 15.55
N ILE A 130 -9.54 -17.76 16.54
CA ILE A 130 -8.51 -18.48 17.28
C ILE A 130 -7.73 -19.38 16.33
N ASP A 131 -8.43 -20.11 15.46
CA ASP A 131 -7.82 -21.02 14.50
C ASP A 131 -6.99 -20.26 13.45
N ALA A 132 -7.48 -19.10 12.98
CA ALA A 132 -6.77 -18.24 12.04
C ALA A 132 -5.47 -17.67 12.63
N VAL A 133 -5.52 -17.20 13.88
CA VAL A 133 -4.35 -16.68 14.61
C VAL A 133 -3.35 -17.79 14.88
N LEU A 134 -3.81 -18.95 15.35
CA LEU A 134 -2.95 -20.08 15.66
C LEU A 134 -2.22 -20.62 14.41
N ALA A 135 -2.88 -20.57 13.25
CA ALA A 135 -2.33 -20.99 11.97
C ALA A 135 -1.45 -19.93 11.28
N ASP A 136 -1.26 -18.75 11.88
CA ASP A 136 -0.58 -17.62 11.24
C ASP A 136 -1.16 -17.31 9.84
N ALA A 137 -2.49 -17.31 9.76
CA ALA A 137 -3.20 -17.28 8.49
C ALA A 137 -2.99 -15.99 7.68
N GLY A 138 -2.48 -14.91 8.27
CA GLY A 138 -2.43 -13.62 7.60
C GLY A 138 -3.83 -13.06 7.35
N SER A 139 -3.94 -12.11 6.43
CA SER A 139 -5.25 -11.59 6.03
C SER A 139 -6.07 -12.64 5.28
N CYS A 140 -7.27 -12.94 5.77
CA CYS A 140 -8.17 -13.97 5.25
C CYS A 140 -9.64 -13.69 5.62
N ALA A 141 -10.56 -14.35 4.92
CA ALA A 141 -12.00 -14.21 5.13
C ALA A 141 -12.68 -15.58 5.24
N LEU A 142 -13.51 -15.76 6.27
CA LEU A 142 -14.37 -16.93 6.46
C LEU A 142 -15.71 -16.68 5.77
N ARG A 143 -16.13 -17.63 4.93
CA ARG A 143 -17.41 -17.61 4.20
C ARG A 143 -18.01 -19.01 4.14
N GLY A 144 -19.15 -19.21 4.78
CA GLY A 144 -19.85 -20.50 4.77
C GLY A 144 -18.96 -21.64 5.26
N GLY A 145 -18.14 -21.38 6.29
CA GLY A 145 -17.20 -22.36 6.84
C GLY A 145 -15.91 -22.57 6.03
N ARG A 146 -15.70 -21.83 4.92
CA ARG A 146 -14.49 -21.91 4.11
C ARG A 146 -13.63 -20.66 4.23
N TRP A 147 -12.35 -20.85 4.54
CA TRP A 147 -11.35 -19.78 4.51
C TRP A 147 -10.98 -19.42 3.07
N THR A 148 -10.96 -18.11 2.80
CA THR A 148 -10.64 -17.51 1.50
C THR A 148 -9.62 -16.39 1.68
N ARG A 149 -8.92 -16.04 0.60
CA ARG A 149 -7.99 -14.89 0.57
C ARG A 149 -8.22 -14.10 -0.72
N PRO A 150 -8.08 -12.76 -0.69
CA PRO A 150 -8.20 -11.95 -1.88
C PRO A 150 -7.07 -12.28 -2.86
N VAL A 151 -7.41 -12.35 -4.14
CA VAL A 151 -6.46 -12.53 -5.23
C VAL A 151 -6.81 -11.57 -6.37
N LEU A 152 -5.79 -11.06 -7.04
CA LEU A 152 -5.94 -10.38 -8.32
C LEU A 152 -5.97 -11.41 -9.44
N ARG A 153 -6.85 -11.17 -10.40
CA ARG A 153 -6.97 -11.95 -11.62
C ARG A 153 -6.95 -10.99 -12.81
N ARG A 154 -6.32 -11.42 -13.91
CA ARG A 154 -6.44 -10.71 -15.17
C ARG A 154 -7.84 -10.93 -15.73
N ILE A 155 -8.46 -9.86 -16.19
CA ILE A 155 -9.75 -9.90 -16.87
C ILE A 155 -9.45 -9.80 -18.36
N ALA A 156 -10.00 -10.73 -19.14
CA ALA A 156 -9.99 -10.61 -20.59
C ALA A 156 -11.01 -9.53 -20.99
N PRO A 157 -10.64 -8.55 -21.82
CA PRO A 157 -11.55 -7.47 -22.17
C PRO A 157 -12.84 -8.01 -22.77
N GLN A 158 -13.99 -7.57 -22.26
CA GLN A 158 -15.29 -7.87 -22.86
C GLN A 158 -15.91 -6.57 -23.38
N PRO A 159 -15.91 -6.33 -24.70
CA PRO A 159 -16.43 -5.08 -25.23
C PRO A 159 -17.95 -5.01 -25.02
N MET A 160 -18.39 -4.05 -24.21
CA MET A 160 -19.80 -3.66 -24.16
C MET A 160 -20.12 -2.69 -25.31
N LEU A 161 -21.20 -2.94 -26.04
CA LEU A 161 -21.56 -2.24 -27.28
C LEU A 161 -22.43 -0.98 -27.08
N ALA A 162 -22.87 -0.68 -25.85
CA ALA A 162 -23.77 0.43 -25.59
C ALA A 162 -23.02 1.78 -25.48
N PRO A 163 -23.62 2.90 -25.93
CA PRO A 163 -23.05 4.22 -25.73
C PRO A 163 -22.85 4.52 -24.24
N LEU A 164 -21.67 5.04 -23.89
CA LEU A 164 -21.32 5.30 -22.49
C LEU A 164 -22.12 6.45 -21.88
N TRP A 165 -22.55 7.40 -22.71
CA TRP A 165 -23.13 8.67 -22.30
C TRP A 165 -24.44 8.94 -23.03
N ARG A 166 -25.40 9.50 -22.29
CA ARG A 166 -26.66 10.00 -22.84
C ARG A 166 -26.49 11.43 -23.35
N ALA A 167 -27.07 11.73 -24.51
CA ALA A 167 -27.04 13.08 -25.08
C ALA A 167 -27.94 14.06 -24.29
N ASP A 168 -29.02 13.57 -23.68
CA ASP A 168 -30.02 14.34 -22.94
C ASP A 168 -29.72 14.46 -21.44
N ALA A 169 -28.51 14.07 -21.00
CA ALA A 169 -28.14 14.05 -19.58
C ALA A 169 -26.79 14.72 -19.33
N SER A 170 -26.62 15.16 -18.09
CA SER A 170 -25.37 15.72 -17.58
C SER A 170 -24.45 14.64 -16.99
N CYS A 171 -23.15 14.81 -17.20
CA CYS A 171 -22.10 14.11 -16.45
C CYS A 171 -21.53 15.04 -15.36
N LEU A 172 -21.56 14.62 -14.10
CA LEU A 172 -20.93 15.32 -12.98
C LEU A 172 -19.51 14.79 -12.76
N LEU A 173 -18.52 15.67 -12.78
CA LEU A 173 -17.12 15.38 -12.48
C LEU A 173 -16.69 16.12 -11.21
N THR A 174 -16.53 15.40 -10.10
CA THR A 174 -15.98 15.99 -8.86
C THR A 174 -14.46 16.03 -8.92
N GLY A 175 -13.86 17.08 -8.34
CA GLY A 175 -12.42 17.30 -8.47
C GLY A 175 -11.99 17.66 -9.90
N GLY A 176 -12.94 18.07 -10.76
CA GLY A 176 -12.69 18.24 -12.20
C GLY A 176 -11.75 19.39 -12.56
N LEU A 177 -11.43 20.28 -11.62
CA LEU A 177 -10.41 21.32 -11.80
C LEU A 177 -9.03 20.92 -11.27
N GLY A 178 -8.90 19.76 -10.63
CA GLY A 178 -7.62 19.18 -10.23
C GLY A 178 -6.81 18.68 -11.43
N ASP A 179 -5.57 18.25 -11.18
CA ASP A 179 -4.67 17.81 -12.25
C ASP A 179 -5.22 16.65 -13.08
N VAL A 180 -5.70 15.59 -12.42
CA VAL A 180 -6.35 14.45 -13.10
C VAL A 180 -7.69 14.88 -13.69
N GLY A 181 -8.49 15.63 -12.92
CA GLY A 181 -9.82 16.08 -13.32
C GLY A 181 -9.85 16.84 -14.64
N ARG A 182 -8.88 17.73 -14.91
CA ARG A 182 -8.82 18.48 -16.17
C ARG A 182 -8.60 17.59 -17.40
N HIS A 183 -7.76 16.56 -17.27
CA HIS A 183 -7.53 15.59 -18.35
C HIS A 183 -8.78 14.73 -18.58
N VAL A 184 -9.44 14.29 -17.51
CA VAL A 184 -10.69 13.53 -17.59
C VAL A 184 -11.81 14.37 -18.21
N ALA A 185 -11.94 15.65 -17.85
CA ALA A 185 -12.92 16.56 -18.43
C ALA A 185 -12.75 16.71 -19.95
N GLY A 186 -11.52 16.94 -20.42
CA GLY A 186 -11.20 17.00 -21.85
C GLY A 186 -11.53 15.70 -22.57
N TRP A 187 -11.16 14.58 -21.97
CA TRP A 187 -11.48 13.26 -22.51
C TRP A 187 -12.98 13.00 -22.60
N LEU A 188 -13.77 13.34 -21.58
CA LEU A 188 -15.23 13.17 -21.59
C LEU A 188 -15.88 13.93 -22.74
N VAL A 189 -15.48 15.19 -22.98
CA VAL A 189 -16.00 16.00 -24.09
C VAL A 189 -15.64 15.37 -25.44
N ALA A 190 -14.40 14.88 -25.59
CA ALA A 190 -13.97 14.14 -26.77
C ALA A 190 -14.74 12.82 -26.97
N GLN A 191 -15.20 12.16 -25.90
CA GLN A 191 -16.05 10.97 -25.95
C GLN A 191 -17.54 11.27 -26.17
N GLY A 192 -17.93 12.52 -26.41
CA GLY A 192 -19.30 12.89 -26.75
C GLY A 192 -20.13 13.45 -25.59
N VAL A 193 -19.57 13.64 -24.40
CA VAL A 193 -20.28 14.36 -23.33
C VAL A 193 -20.47 15.82 -23.76
N ARG A 194 -21.73 16.28 -23.78
CA ARG A 194 -22.08 17.66 -24.15
C ARG A 194 -22.55 18.49 -22.97
N HIS A 195 -23.10 17.88 -21.93
CA HIS A 195 -23.46 18.57 -20.69
C HIS A 195 -22.54 18.11 -19.57
N LEU A 196 -21.56 18.94 -19.21
CA LEU A 196 -20.56 18.61 -18.19
C LEU A 196 -20.72 19.53 -16.98
N VAL A 197 -20.99 18.94 -15.82
CA VAL A 197 -20.94 19.65 -14.54
C VAL A 197 -19.58 19.39 -13.90
N VAL A 198 -18.77 20.42 -13.76
CA VAL A 198 -17.48 20.35 -13.05
C VAL A 198 -17.67 20.87 -11.63
N GLN A 199 -17.33 20.05 -10.64
CA GLN A 199 -17.46 20.42 -9.23
C GLN A 199 -16.10 20.53 -8.55
N GLY A 200 -15.92 21.59 -7.76
CA GLY A 200 -14.77 21.84 -6.90
C GLY A 200 -15.14 22.73 -5.72
N ARG A 201 -14.18 23.05 -4.83
CA ARG A 201 -14.45 23.92 -3.66
C ARG A 201 -14.22 25.40 -3.96
N THR A 202 -13.26 25.71 -4.81
CA THR A 202 -12.84 27.09 -5.11
C THR A 202 -13.93 27.83 -5.88
N PRO A 203 -14.46 28.97 -5.40
CA PRO A 203 -15.37 29.78 -6.19
C PRO A 203 -14.75 30.21 -7.52
N LEU A 204 -15.51 30.10 -8.61
CA LEU A 204 -15.06 30.48 -9.95
C LEU A 204 -16.19 31.21 -10.69
N PRO A 205 -16.52 32.44 -10.26
CA PRO A 205 -17.69 33.16 -10.76
C PRO A 205 -17.43 33.64 -12.20
N ARG A 206 -18.38 33.33 -13.11
CA ARG A 206 -18.20 33.49 -14.57
C ARG A 206 -18.06 34.93 -15.04
N ASP A 207 -18.67 35.87 -14.32
CA ASP A 207 -18.60 37.32 -14.56
C ASP A 207 -17.16 37.88 -14.45
N GLN A 208 -16.29 37.22 -13.67
CA GLN A 208 -14.89 37.63 -13.48
C GLN A 208 -13.94 37.08 -14.54
N TRP A 209 -14.40 36.25 -15.47
CA TRP A 209 -13.52 35.56 -16.43
C TRP A 209 -13.01 36.46 -17.55
N ALA A 210 -13.61 37.64 -17.72
CA ALA A 210 -13.14 38.64 -18.67
C ALA A 210 -11.79 39.25 -18.24
N THR A 211 -11.54 39.37 -16.94
CA THR A 211 -10.36 40.04 -16.37
C THR A 211 -9.35 39.06 -15.74
N ALA A 212 -9.76 37.83 -15.39
CA ALA A 212 -8.90 36.81 -14.79
C ALA A 212 -8.85 35.52 -15.63
N LEU A 213 -7.93 35.46 -16.59
CA LEU A 213 -7.63 34.26 -17.39
C LEU A 213 -6.70 33.28 -16.66
N THR A 214 -7.17 32.74 -15.54
CA THR A 214 -6.43 31.68 -14.84
C THR A 214 -6.36 30.40 -15.70
N PRO A 215 -5.35 29.52 -15.50
CA PRO A 215 -5.28 28.25 -16.23
C PRO A 215 -6.55 27.39 -16.11
N VAL A 216 -7.27 27.53 -14.99
CA VAL A 216 -8.54 26.87 -14.73
C VAL A 216 -9.65 27.41 -15.64
N VAL A 217 -9.77 28.73 -15.78
CA VAL A 217 -10.73 29.39 -16.69
C VAL A 217 -10.42 29.01 -18.14
N GLN A 218 -9.14 29.02 -18.52
CA GLN A 218 -8.71 28.59 -19.86
C GLN A 218 -9.09 27.14 -20.16
N ALA A 219 -8.92 26.23 -19.19
CA ALA A 219 -9.32 24.84 -19.34
C ALA A 219 -10.83 24.71 -19.56
N VAL A 220 -11.67 25.43 -18.81
CA VAL A 220 -13.13 25.39 -19.02
C VAL A 220 -13.51 25.96 -20.40
N ARG A 221 -12.94 27.10 -20.80
CA ARG A 221 -13.19 27.68 -22.13
C ARG A 221 -12.76 26.74 -23.27
N ALA A 222 -11.67 25.99 -23.10
CA ALA A 222 -11.23 25.02 -24.09
C ALA A 222 -12.21 23.85 -24.26
N LEU A 223 -12.91 23.46 -23.19
CA LEU A 223 -14.00 22.47 -23.26
C LEU A 223 -15.24 23.04 -23.97
N GLU A 224 -15.57 24.30 -23.70
CA GLU A 224 -16.68 25.00 -24.35
C GLU A 224 -16.43 25.22 -25.85
N ALA A 225 -15.20 25.55 -26.23
CA ALA A 225 -14.79 25.67 -27.63
C ALA A 225 -14.89 24.33 -28.40
N GLN A 226 -14.90 23.19 -27.70
CA GLN A 226 -15.14 21.86 -28.26
C GLN A 226 -16.64 21.50 -28.32
N GLY A 227 -17.53 22.45 -27.99
CA GLY A 227 -18.98 22.28 -28.08
C GLY A 227 -19.64 21.70 -26.82
N ALA A 228 -18.95 21.67 -25.68
CA ALA A 228 -19.56 21.26 -24.41
C ALA A 228 -20.16 22.44 -23.65
N HIS A 229 -21.35 22.26 -23.09
CA HIS A 229 -21.93 23.12 -22.08
C HIS A 229 -21.35 22.76 -20.72
N VAL A 230 -20.42 23.58 -20.21
CA VAL A 230 -19.77 23.35 -18.92
C VAL A 230 -20.44 24.16 -17.82
N ALA A 231 -20.99 23.53 -16.80
CA ALA A 231 -21.44 24.19 -15.58
C ALA A 231 -20.42 23.99 -14.47
N TYR A 232 -19.91 25.06 -13.87
CA TYR A 232 -19.07 24.96 -12.69
C TYR A 232 -19.90 25.07 -11.41
N ALA A 233 -19.65 24.19 -10.45
CA ALA A 233 -20.28 24.18 -9.13
C ALA A 233 -19.20 24.25 -8.04
N ALA A 234 -19.20 25.37 -7.29
CA ALA A 234 -18.38 25.54 -6.09
C ALA A 234 -19.11 24.87 -4.90
N VAL A 235 -18.87 23.58 -4.70
CA VAL A 235 -19.54 22.73 -3.71
C VAL A 235 -18.53 21.75 -3.14
N ASP A 236 -18.40 21.71 -1.81
CA ASP A 236 -17.71 20.60 -1.16
C ASP A 236 -18.59 19.35 -1.24
N VAL A 237 -18.07 18.28 -1.86
CA VAL A 237 -18.80 17.03 -2.02
C VAL A 237 -19.03 16.31 -0.68
N ALA A 238 -18.19 16.58 0.32
CA ALA A 238 -18.33 16.02 1.66
C ALA A 238 -19.45 16.71 2.48
N ASP A 239 -19.89 17.91 2.07
CA ASP A 239 -21.01 18.61 2.68
C ASP A 239 -22.34 18.14 2.03
N GLU A 240 -23.08 17.32 2.76
CA GLU A 240 -24.36 16.75 2.32
C GLU A 240 -25.39 17.84 1.99
N ALA A 241 -25.47 18.89 2.81
CA ALA A 241 -26.44 19.97 2.64
C ALA A 241 -26.09 20.85 1.43
N ALA A 242 -24.81 21.18 1.25
CA ALA A 242 -24.36 21.95 0.09
C ALA A 242 -24.56 21.17 -1.22
N LEU A 243 -24.29 19.86 -1.23
CA LEU A 243 -24.56 18.99 -2.38
C LEU A 243 -26.05 18.94 -2.71
N ALA A 244 -26.91 18.71 -1.71
CA ALA A 244 -28.36 18.68 -1.89
C ALA A 244 -28.89 20.02 -2.44
N ALA A 245 -28.46 21.14 -1.88
CA ALA A 245 -28.85 22.47 -2.34
C ALA A 245 -28.39 22.74 -3.79
N PHE A 246 -27.20 22.28 -4.16
CA PHE A 246 -26.72 22.36 -5.54
C PHE A 246 -27.59 21.53 -6.51
N LEU A 247 -27.90 20.28 -6.17
CA LEU A 247 -28.73 19.41 -7.00
C LEU A 247 -30.14 19.98 -7.19
N ALA A 248 -30.74 20.53 -6.14
CA ALA A 248 -32.03 21.21 -6.20
C ALA A 248 -31.99 22.42 -7.16
N ARG A 249 -30.95 23.28 -7.06
CA ARG A 249 -30.77 24.42 -7.98
C ARG A 249 -30.55 23.97 -9.42
N HIS A 250 -29.77 22.91 -9.63
CA HIS A 250 -29.51 22.36 -10.97
C HIS A 250 -30.82 21.87 -11.61
N HIS A 251 -31.66 21.17 -10.85
CA HIS A 251 -32.98 20.71 -11.30
C HIS A 251 -33.93 21.88 -11.57
N ALA A 252 -34.06 22.82 -10.64
CA ALA A 252 -34.95 23.98 -10.77
C ALA A 252 -34.61 24.88 -11.96
N ALA A 253 -33.33 24.92 -12.37
CA ALA A 253 -32.89 25.65 -13.55
C ALA A 253 -33.23 24.95 -14.89
N GLY A 254 -33.95 23.83 -14.87
CA GLY A 254 -34.33 23.09 -16.09
C GLY A 254 -33.14 22.46 -16.82
N ARG A 255 -32.01 22.25 -16.14
CA ARG A 255 -30.81 21.67 -16.75
C ARG A 255 -30.99 20.17 -16.97
N PRO A 256 -30.29 19.58 -17.96
CA PRO A 256 -30.31 18.14 -18.19
C PRO A 256 -30.00 17.35 -16.91
N PRO A 257 -30.75 16.28 -16.59
CA PRO A 257 -30.59 15.52 -15.35
C PRO A 257 -29.18 14.93 -15.26
N ILE A 258 -28.62 14.86 -14.04
CA ILE A 258 -27.33 14.20 -13.83
C ILE A 258 -27.57 12.69 -13.82
N ARG A 259 -27.09 12.00 -14.84
CA ARG A 259 -27.20 10.53 -14.97
C ARG A 259 -25.86 9.81 -14.90
N SER A 260 -24.77 10.55 -14.96
CA SER A 260 -23.41 10.01 -14.86
C SER A 260 -22.60 10.81 -13.86
N VAL A 261 -21.82 10.13 -13.03
CA VAL A 261 -20.90 10.75 -12.07
C VAL A 261 -19.54 10.10 -12.20
N ILE A 262 -18.50 10.92 -12.35
CA ILE A 262 -17.11 10.54 -12.12
C ILE A 262 -16.62 11.27 -10.87
N HIS A 263 -16.33 10.50 -9.83
CA HIS A 263 -15.85 11.02 -8.57
C HIS A 263 -14.32 10.93 -8.52
N ALA A 264 -13.65 12.06 -8.82
CA ALA A 264 -12.20 12.20 -8.81
C ALA A 264 -11.72 13.21 -7.74
N ALA A 265 -12.60 13.66 -6.86
CA ALA A 265 -12.23 14.45 -5.69
C ALA A 265 -11.38 13.61 -4.74
N GLY A 266 -10.30 14.19 -4.23
CA GLY A 266 -9.43 13.54 -3.27
C GLY A 266 -8.14 14.29 -3.04
N ILE A 267 -7.54 14.02 -1.90
CA ILE A 267 -6.19 14.46 -1.55
C ILE A 267 -5.43 13.25 -0.97
N THR A 268 -4.11 13.35 -0.93
CA THR A 268 -3.23 12.41 -0.25
C THR A 268 -2.58 13.12 0.92
N ASP A 269 -2.29 12.37 1.97
CA ASP A 269 -1.40 12.78 3.06
C ASP A 269 -0.49 11.58 3.32
N ASP A 270 0.74 11.68 2.84
CA ASP A 270 1.73 10.60 2.95
C ASP A 270 2.45 10.75 4.30
N THR A 271 1.82 10.25 5.35
CA THR A 271 2.31 10.28 6.74
C THR A 271 2.42 8.85 7.27
N LEU A 272 3.60 8.48 7.79
CA LEU A 272 3.84 7.14 8.33
C LEU A 272 2.83 6.81 9.44
N LEU A 273 2.44 5.54 9.53
CA LEU A 273 1.38 5.12 10.45
C LEU A 273 1.69 5.54 11.89
N HIS A 274 2.95 5.44 12.32
CA HIS A 274 3.36 5.81 13.67
C HIS A 274 3.34 7.32 13.97
N GLU A 275 3.22 8.16 12.95
CA GLU A 275 3.16 9.65 13.04
C GLU A 275 1.74 10.19 12.78
N LEU A 276 0.80 9.32 12.38
CA LEU A 276 -0.54 9.71 11.97
C LEU A 276 -1.36 10.24 13.15
N GLY A 277 -1.59 11.56 13.19
CA GLY A 277 -2.43 12.25 14.18
C GLY A 277 -3.89 12.43 13.74
N ALA A 278 -4.80 12.76 14.66
CA ALA A 278 -6.26 12.80 14.44
C ALA A 278 -6.75 13.70 13.28
N ALA A 279 -6.10 14.85 13.07
CA ALA A 279 -6.52 15.83 12.07
C ALA A 279 -6.26 15.36 10.62
N SER A 280 -5.25 14.51 10.42
CA SER A 280 -4.82 14.04 9.10
C SER A 280 -5.86 13.10 8.45
N PRO A 281 -6.34 12.03 9.12
CA PRO A 281 -7.38 11.14 8.59
C PRO A 281 -8.66 11.88 8.21
N ALA A 282 -9.13 12.82 9.03
CA ALA A 282 -10.37 13.55 8.76
C ALA A 282 -10.34 14.29 7.41
N ALA A 283 -9.23 15.02 7.16
CA ALA A 283 -9.06 15.81 5.94
C ALA A 283 -8.94 14.91 4.69
N VAL A 284 -8.29 13.76 4.80
CA VAL A 284 -8.12 12.80 3.68
C VAL A 284 -9.40 12.01 3.42
N LEU A 285 -10.09 11.60 4.49
CA LEU A 285 -11.33 10.80 4.42
C LEU A 285 -12.47 11.59 3.80
N ALA A 286 -12.65 12.85 4.20
CA ALA A 286 -13.80 13.66 3.81
C ALA A 286 -14.08 13.71 2.28
N PRO A 287 -13.14 14.16 1.42
CA PRO A 287 -13.46 14.37 0.00
C PRO A 287 -13.75 13.07 -0.77
N LYS A 288 -13.12 11.95 -0.40
CA LYS A 288 -13.29 10.65 -1.06
C LYS A 288 -14.40 9.82 -0.42
N LEU A 289 -14.27 9.49 0.86
CA LEU A 289 -15.18 8.58 1.55
C LEU A 289 -16.55 9.24 1.75
N GLN A 290 -16.59 10.38 2.45
CA GLN A 290 -17.85 11.08 2.70
C GLN A 290 -18.45 11.60 1.40
N GLY A 291 -17.61 12.14 0.51
CA GLY A 291 -18.04 12.58 -0.82
C GLY A 291 -18.72 11.48 -1.65
N ALA A 292 -18.13 10.30 -1.72
CA ALA A 292 -18.72 9.16 -2.42
C ALA A 292 -20.02 8.68 -1.76
N TRP A 293 -20.09 8.66 -0.43
CA TRP A 293 -21.30 8.32 0.30
C TRP A 293 -22.45 9.30 0.04
N ASN A 294 -22.16 10.61 0.06
CA ASN A 294 -23.12 11.66 -0.24
C ASN A 294 -23.64 11.54 -1.67
N LEU A 295 -22.76 11.35 -2.66
CA LEU A 295 -23.16 11.11 -4.06
C LEU A 295 -24.01 9.84 -4.21
N HIS A 296 -23.64 8.77 -3.50
CA HIS A 296 -24.37 7.52 -3.54
C HIS A 296 -25.83 7.70 -3.10
N ARG A 297 -26.04 8.44 -2.01
CA ARG A 297 -27.36 8.72 -1.42
C ARG A 297 -28.15 9.75 -2.20
N ALA A 298 -27.53 10.86 -2.62
CA ALA A 298 -28.20 11.98 -3.26
C ALA A 298 -28.60 11.71 -4.72
N LEU A 299 -27.94 10.77 -5.40
CA LEU A 299 -28.20 10.43 -6.79
C LEU A 299 -28.52 8.92 -6.92
N PRO A 300 -29.77 8.52 -6.57
CA PRO A 300 -30.16 7.12 -6.60
C PRO A 300 -30.19 6.56 -8.03
N GLU A 301 -30.64 7.37 -8.97
CA GLU A 301 -30.88 7.01 -10.37
C GLU A 301 -29.73 7.47 -11.28
N LEU A 302 -28.59 6.79 -11.17
CA LEU A 302 -27.46 7.00 -12.08
C LEU A 302 -27.37 5.84 -13.06
N ASP A 303 -27.16 6.18 -14.33
CA ASP A 303 -26.73 5.22 -15.34
C ASP A 303 -25.30 4.77 -15.02
N ARG A 304 -24.46 5.70 -14.52
CA ARG A 304 -23.07 5.43 -14.13
C ARG A 304 -22.63 6.21 -12.90
N LEU A 305 -21.98 5.51 -11.98
CA LEU A 305 -21.23 6.09 -10.86
C LEU A 305 -19.84 5.46 -10.86
N VAL A 306 -18.81 6.28 -11.13
CA VAL A 306 -17.43 5.82 -11.28
C VAL A 306 -16.56 6.50 -10.24
N PHE A 307 -15.90 5.72 -9.41
CA PHE A 307 -14.96 6.21 -8.41
C PHE A 307 -13.53 6.07 -8.92
N PHE A 308 -12.76 7.16 -8.84
CA PHE A 308 -11.32 7.11 -9.04
C PHE A 308 -10.68 6.69 -7.73
N SER A 309 -10.48 5.39 -7.59
CA SER A 309 -9.77 4.75 -6.50
C SER A 309 -8.26 4.70 -6.78
N SER A 310 -7.50 3.91 -6.03
CA SER A 310 -6.07 3.75 -6.22
C SER A 310 -5.64 2.33 -5.92
N MET A 311 -4.59 1.88 -6.60
CA MET A 311 -3.86 0.67 -6.25
C MET A 311 -3.45 0.64 -4.76
N ALA A 312 -3.28 1.80 -4.12
CA ALA A 312 -2.97 1.89 -2.70
C ALA A 312 -4.02 1.21 -1.78
N ALA A 313 -5.26 0.98 -2.24
CA ALA A 313 -6.25 0.22 -1.48
C ALA A 313 -5.82 -1.24 -1.22
N VAL A 314 -5.02 -1.81 -2.12
CA VAL A 314 -4.61 -3.23 -2.09
C VAL A 314 -3.09 -3.44 -2.05
N MET A 315 -2.32 -2.48 -2.56
CA MET A 315 -0.86 -2.46 -2.57
C MET A 315 -0.37 -1.05 -2.18
N PRO A 316 -0.60 -0.61 -0.93
CA PRO A 316 -0.15 0.70 -0.45
C PRO A 316 1.37 0.78 -0.34
N GLN A 317 1.87 2.00 -0.44
CA GLN A 317 3.21 2.34 0.00
C GLN A 317 3.19 2.75 1.48
N ALA A 318 4.36 2.73 2.12
CA ALA A 318 4.52 3.31 3.45
C ALA A 318 4.06 4.78 3.44
N GLY A 319 3.34 5.18 4.48
CA GLY A 319 2.76 6.51 4.66
C GLY A 319 1.34 6.65 4.12
N GLN A 320 0.77 5.62 3.47
CA GLN A 320 -0.50 5.77 2.75
C GLN A 320 -1.72 5.26 3.51
N ALA A 321 -1.68 5.14 4.84
CA ALA A 321 -2.74 4.52 5.63
C ALA A 321 -4.13 5.14 5.38
N SER A 322 -4.27 6.46 5.55
CA SER A 322 -5.53 7.19 5.31
C SER A 322 -5.98 7.11 3.84
N TYR A 323 -5.03 7.14 2.92
CA TYR A 323 -5.31 7.06 1.49
C TYR A 323 -5.75 5.65 1.07
N ALA A 324 -5.09 4.60 1.56
CA ALA A 324 -5.49 3.21 1.36
C ALA A 324 -6.90 2.96 1.93
N ALA A 325 -7.16 3.44 3.14
CA ALA A 325 -8.46 3.30 3.80
C ALA A 325 -9.60 3.96 3.01
N THR A 326 -9.42 5.18 2.51
CA THR A 326 -10.43 5.84 1.67
C THR A 326 -10.71 5.09 0.38
N ASN A 327 -9.68 4.63 -0.31
CA ASN A 327 -9.83 3.94 -1.59
C ASN A 327 -10.46 2.56 -1.41
N ALA A 328 -10.12 1.82 -0.34
CA ALA A 328 -10.79 0.57 0.02
C ALA A 328 -12.30 0.74 0.27
N PHE A 329 -12.73 1.89 0.81
CA PHE A 329 -14.15 2.23 0.89
C PHE A 329 -14.81 2.43 -0.46
N LEU A 330 -14.17 3.11 -1.40
CA LEU A 330 -14.71 3.30 -2.75
C LEU A 330 -14.91 1.95 -3.46
N ASP A 331 -13.96 1.04 -3.30
CA ASP A 331 -14.01 -0.31 -3.86
C ASP A 331 -15.19 -1.12 -3.27
N ALA A 332 -15.36 -1.08 -1.95
CA ALA A 332 -16.47 -1.75 -1.27
C ALA A 332 -17.84 -1.13 -1.60
N LEU A 333 -17.93 0.21 -1.68
CA LEU A 333 -19.16 0.92 -2.03
C LEU A 333 -19.60 0.57 -3.46
N ALA A 334 -18.66 0.45 -4.40
CA ALA A 334 -18.97 0.03 -5.76
C ALA A 334 -19.53 -1.40 -5.80
N ALA A 335 -18.90 -2.34 -5.09
CA ALA A 335 -19.37 -3.71 -4.97
C ALA A 335 -20.77 -3.80 -4.34
N GLN A 336 -21.00 -3.10 -3.23
CA GLN A 336 -22.30 -3.09 -2.56
C GLN A 336 -23.40 -2.48 -3.45
N ARG A 337 -23.11 -1.35 -4.11
CA ARG A 337 -24.10 -0.70 -4.98
C ARG A 337 -24.50 -1.60 -6.16
N ARG A 338 -23.55 -2.36 -6.71
CA ARG A 338 -23.85 -3.37 -7.74
C ARG A 338 -24.65 -4.56 -7.21
N ALA A 339 -24.38 -5.02 -5.99
CA ALA A 339 -25.19 -6.05 -5.35
C ALA A 339 -26.65 -5.61 -5.16
N GLN A 340 -26.91 -4.29 -5.12
CA GLN A 340 -28.26 -3.69 -5.11
C GLN A 340 -28.84 -3.45 -6.51
N GLY A 341 -28.23 -4.00 -7.56
CA GLY A 341 -28.69 -3.84 -8.95
C GLY A 341 -28.44 -2.46 -9.56
N ARG A 342 -27.64 -1.60 -8.92
CA ARG A 342 -27.34 -0.24 -9.39
C ARG A 342 -25.92 -0.16 -9.93
N HIS A 343 -25.73 0.56 -11.04
CA HIS A 343 -24.38 0.72 -11.60
C HIS A 343 -23.43 1.43 -10.62
N ALA A 344 -22.25 0.85 -10.45
CA ALA A 344 -21.11 1.46 -9.81
C ALA A 344 -19.81 0.81 -10.33
N GLN A 345 -18.73 1.58 -10.42
CA GLN A 345 -17.42 1.05 -10.75
C GLN A 345 -16.37 1.80 -9.93
N SER A 346 -15.46 1.08 -9.29
CA SER A 346 -14.26 1.64 -8.69
C SER A 346 -13.06 1.28 -9.57
N ILE A 347 -12.25 2.29 -9.94
CA ILE A 347 -11.04 2.09 -10.73
C ILE A 347 -9.83 2.39 -9.87
N GLY A 348 -9.12 1.35 -9.44
CA GLY A 348 -7.85 1.43 -8.75
C GLY A 348 -6.75 1.84 -9.71
N TRP A 349 -6.40 3.12 -9.72
CA TRP A 349 -5.34 3.64 -10.59
C TRP A 349 -3.95 3.36 -10.03
N GLY A 350 -3.02 2.99 -10.93
CA GLY A 350 -1.58 3.10 -10.70
C GLY A 350 -1.09 4.54 -10.75
N VAL A 351 0.22 4.74 -10.88
CA VAL A 351 0.81 6.09 -10.86
C VAL A 351 0.57 6.82 -12.19
N TRP A 352 -0.08 7.98 -12.12
CA TRP A 352 -0.17 8.94 -13.22
C TRP A 352 1.04 9.88 -13.15
N ALA A 353 2.14 9.51 -13.81
CA ALA A 353 3.34 10.35 -13.86
C ALA A 353 3.04 11.80 -14.30
N ARG A 354 3.80 12.76 -13.76
CA ARG A 354 3.70 14.20 -14.05
C ARG A 354 2.38 14.87 -13.63
N THR A 355 1.56 14.22 -12.81
CA THR A 355 0.35 14.81 -12.20
C THR A 355 0.49 14.91 -10.67
N GLY A 356 -0.10 15.94 -10.05
CA GLY A 356 -0.20 16.07 -8.60
C GLY A 356 1.14 15.97 -7.85
N VAL A 357 1.13 15.20 -6.75
CA VAL A 357 2.28 14.96 -5.84
C VAL A 357 3.50 14.36 -6.56
N MET A 358 3.28 13.65 -7.68
CA MET A 358 4.35 13.01 -8.45
C MET A 358 5.20 13.99 -9.29
N ARG A 359 4.88 15.29 -9.28
CA ARG A 359 5.69 16.34 -9.95
C ARG A 359 6.94 16.72 -9.17
N ALA A 360 6.91 16.57 -7.84
CA ALA A 360 8.02 16.91 -6.95
C ALA A 360 9.14 15.83 -6.99
N ASP A 361 10.37 16.20 -6.59
CA ASP A 361 11.53 15.29 -6.64
C ASP A 361 11.38 14.05 -5.74
N ALA A 362 10.63 14.16 -4.63
CA ALA A 362 10.26 13.01 -3.81
C ALA A 362 9.39 12.01 -4.58
N GLY A 363 8.39 12.51 -5.32
CA GLY A 363 7.51 11.67 -6.15
C GLY A 363 8.23 11.00 -7.32
N ARG A 364 9.27 11.63 -7.88
CA ARG A 364 10.11 10.98 -8.92
C ARG A 364 10.91 9.81 -8.37
N ARG A 365 11.52 9.96 -7.18
CA ARG A 365 12.26 8.88 -6.52
C ARG A 365 11.35 7.70 -6.15
N GLN A 366 10.14 7.99 -5.70
CA GLN A 366 9.13 6.98 -5.42
C GLN A 366 8.70 6.24 -6.71
N LEU A 367 8.52 6.96 -7.81
CA LEU A 367 8.22 6.34 -9.11
C LEU A 367 9.36 5.43 -9.59
N ASP A 368 10.62 5.86 -9.45
CA ASP A 368 11.78 5.03 -9.83
C ASP A 368 11.82 3.72 -9.01
N GLU A 369 11.47 3.78 -7.71
CA GLU A 369 11.40 2.59 -6.86
C GLU A 369 10.26 1.66 -7.27
N LEU A 370 9.06 2.21 -7.53
CA LEU A 370 7.93 1.44 -8.04
C LEU A 370 8.27 0.75 -9.37
N GLN A 371 8.93 1.46 -10.28
CA GLN A 371 9.38 0.89 -11.56
C GLN A 371 10.37 -0.26 -11.36
N ARG A 372 11.30 -0.14 -10.41
CA ARG A 372 12.22 -1.23 -10.04
C ARG A 372 11.49 -2.47 -9.51
N GLN A 373 10.34 -2.27 -8.86
CA GLN A 373 9.46 -3.33 -8.36
C GLN A 373 8.49 -3.88 -9.43
N GLY A 374 8.60 -3.39 -10.66
CA GLY A 374 7.74 -3.80 -11.78
C GLY A 374 6.39 -3.09 -11.81
N ILE A 375 6.24 -1.96 -11.13
CA ILE A 375 5.05 -1.11 -11.16
C ILE A 375 5.36 0.14 -11.99
N GLY A 376 4.81 0.20 -13.19
CA GLY A 376 5.01 1.31 -14.12
C GLY A 376 4.13 2.53 -13.83
N SER A 377 4.33 3.56 -14.65
CA SER A 377 3.41 4.70 -14.78
C SER A 377 3.07 4.91 -16.25
N ALA A 378 1.86 5.37 -16.55
CA ALA A 378 1.48 5.63 -17.94
C ALA A 378 0.41 6.74 -18.06
N PRO A 379 0.77 8.03 -18.00
CA PRO A 379 -0.18 9.14 -18.14
C PRO A 379 -0.88 9.16 -19.50
N ALA A 380 -0.12 8.89 -20.58
CA ALA A 380 -0.65 8.91 -21.94
C ALA A 380 -1.65 7.77 -22.20
N LEU A 381 -1.47 6.64 -21.52
CA LEU A 381 -2.35 5.48 -21.64
C LEU A 381 -3.54 5.56 -20.66
N ALA A 382 -3.47 6.37 -19.61
CA ALA A 382 -4.46 6.39 -18.54
C ALA A 382 -5.88 6.76 -19.03
N LEU A 383 -5.99 7.69 -19.99
CA LEU A 383 -7.29 8.03 -20.60
C LEU A 383 -7.80 6.95 -21.55
N ALA A 384 -6.92 6.23 -22.25
CA ALA A 384 -7.31 5.08 -23.07
C ALA A 384 -7.81 3.94 -22.16
N LEU A 385 -7.08 3.64 -21.08
CA LEU A 385 -7.49 2.68 -20.05
C LEU A 385 -8.78 3.08 -19.34
N LEU A 386 -9.04 4.38 -19.17
CA LEU A 386 -10.34 4.84 -18.67
C LEU A 386 -11.45 4.43 -19.64
N GLY A 387 -11.25 4.64 -20.94
CA GLY A 387 -12.18 4.19 -21.97
C GLY A 387 -12.40 2.68 -21.96
N GLU A 388 -11.35 1.89 -21.78
CA GLU A 388 -11.46 0.43 -21.63
C GLU A 388 -12.22 0.06 -20.36
N ALA A 389 -11.83 0.59 -19.20
CA ALA A 389 -12.45 0.32 -17.91
C ALA A 389 -13.96 0.63 -17.90
N LEU A 390 -14.38 1.75 -18.51
CA LEU A 390 -15.81 2.11 -18.57
C LEU A 390 -16.66 1.17 -19.44
N ARG A 391 -16.03 0.37 -20.31
CA ARG A 391 -16.71 -0.65 -21.11
C ARG A 391 -16.78 -2.00 -20.41
N GLU A 392 -15.96 -2.23 -19.39
CA GLU A 392 -15.96 -3.47 -18.63
C GLU A 392 -17.07 -3.50 -17.58
N ASP A 393 -17.83 -4.59 -17.53
CA ASP A 393 -18.87 -4.78 -16.51
C ASP A 393 -18.31 -5.34 -15.20
N ALA A 394 -17.42 -4.57 -14.57
CA ALA A 394 -16.76 -4.94 -13.32
C ALA A 394 -17.02 -3.90 -12.24
N ALA A 395 -17.25 -4.37 -11.01
CA ALA A 395 -17.41 -3.53 -9.83
C ALA A 395 -16.12 -2.79 -9.45
N HIS A 396 -14.99 -3.49 -9.57
CA HIS A 396 -13.68 -3.00 -9.19
C HIS A 396 -12.65 -3.48 -10.22
N LEU A 397 -11.87 -2.54 -10.75
CA LEU A 397 -10.80 -2.78 -11.72
C LEU A 397 -9.51 -2.15 -11.22
N LEU A 398 -8.41 -2.88 -11.34
CA LEU A 398 -7.07 -2.37 -11.07
C LEU A 398 -6.37 -2.04 -12.40
N MET A 399 -6.17 -0.76 -12.68
CA MET A 399 -5.56 -0.26 -13.91
C MET A 399 -4.13 0.21 -13.62
N VAL A 400 -3.19 -0.75 -13.66
CA VAL A 400 -1.78 -0.54 -13.35
C VAL A 400 -0.91 -1.24 -14.41
N PRO A 401 0.05 -0.54 -15.04
CA PRO A 401 1.00 -1.18 -15.93
C PRO A 401 2.01 -1.97 -15.10
N PHE A 402 1.91 -3.30 -15.14
CA PHE A 402 2.86 -4.19 -14.46
C PHE A 402 3.91 -4.74 -15.43
N ASP A 403 5.19 -4.60 -15.07
CA ASP A 403 6.26 -5.47 -15.57
C ASP A 403 6.37 -6.69 -14.67
N TRP A 404 5.62 -7.74 -15.05
CA TRP A 404 5.59 -9.00 -14.32
C TRP A 404 6.96 -9.68 -14.25
N ARG A 405 7.89 -9.42 -15.19
CA ARG A 405 9.25 -9.98 -15.14
C ARG A 405 10.12 -9.24 -14.12
N ALA A 406 10.01 -7.92 -14.02
CA ALA A 406 10.66 -7.16 -12.96
C ALA A 406 10.10 -7.54 -11.59
N MET A 407 8.78 -7.63 -11.47
CA MET A 407 8.10 -7.97 -10.23
C MET A 407 8.49 -9.35 -9.68
N ARG A 408 8.60 -10.37 -10.56
CA ARG A 408 9.09 -11.70 -10.16
C ARG A 408 10.53 -11.72 -9.65
N ARG A 409 11.35 -10.74 -10.04
CA ARG A 409 12.75 -10.61 -9.58
C ARG A 409 12.86 -9.85 -8.26
N SER A 410 11.87 -9.02 -7.94
CA SER A 410 11.87 -8.18 -6.73
C SER A 410 11.03 -8.77 -5.59
N VAL A 411 10.08 -9.66 -5.88
CA VAL A 411 9.18 -10.25 -4.90
C VAL A 411 9.02 -11.74 -5.16
N SER A 412 9.18 -12.57 -4.13
CA SER A 412 8.79 -13.97 -4.21
C SER A 412 7.27 -14.10 -4.18
N ALA A 413 6.69 -15.04 -4.93
CA ALA A 413 5.23 -15.26 -4.93
C ALA A 413 4.67 -15.69 -3.55
N ARG A 414 5.53 -15.99 -2.57
CA ARG A 414 5.15 -16.20 -1.16
C ARG A 414 4.93 -14.89 -0.40
N GLU A 415 5.59 -13.80 -0.81
CA GLU A 415 5.55 -12.50 -0.13
C GLU A 415 4.32 -11.66 -0.51
N LEU A 416 3.66 -11.92 -1.64
CA LEU A 416 2.41 -11.24 -2.03
C LEU A 416 1.33 -12.24 -2.48
N PRO A 417 0.54 -12.82 -1.53
CA PRO A 417 -0.56 -13.74 -1.84
C PRO A 417 -1.57 -13.18 -2.85
N LEU A 418 -1.79 -11.86 -2.81
CA LEU A 418 -2.68 -11.13 -3.70
C LEU A 418 -2.33 -11.34 -5.19
N LEU A 419 -1.04 -11.40 -5.53
CA LEU A 419 -0.56 -11.47 -6.92
C LEU A 419 -0.21 -12.89 -7.38
N ARG A 420 -0.41 -13.90 -6.52
CA ARG A 420 0.02 -15.27 -6.79
C ARG A 420 -0.45 -15.79 -8.16
N GLY A 421 -1.72 -15.56 -8.52
CA GLY A 421 -2.28 -15.98 -9.81
C GLY A 421 -1.59 -15.30 -10.99
N CYS A 422 -1.51 -13.97 -10.97
CA CYS A 422 -0.87 -13.20 -12.03
C CYS A 422 0.62 -13.52 -12.20
N LEU A 423 1.34 -13.79 -11.10
CA LEU A 423 2.76 -14.15 -11.14
C LEU A 423 2.97 -15.56 -11.72
N ALA A 424 2.06 -16.50 -11.45
CA ALA A 424 2.09 -17.84 -12.02
C ALA A 424 1.82 -17.80 -13.54
N GLU A 425 0.76 -17.11 -13.97
CA GLU A 425 0.47 -16.93 -15.40
C GLU A 425 1.63 -16.28 -16.16
N ALA A 426 2.28 -15.28 -15.57
CA ALA A 426 3.45 -14.63 -16.16
C ALA A 426 4.69 -15.53 -16.21
N ALA A 427 4.76 -16.59 -15.40
CA ALA A 427 5.81 -17.59 -15.47
C ALA A 427 5.63 -18.53 -16.66
N ASP A 428 4.40 -18.98 -16.91
CA ASP A 428 4.06 -19.87 -18.02
C ASP A 428 4.23 -19.19 -19.39
N GLN A 429 4.06 -17.87 -19.45
CA GLN A 429 4.21 -17.06 -20.67
C GLN A 429 5.65 -16.60 -20.94
N ALA A 430 6.60 -16.83 -20.03
CA ALA A 430 7.99 -16.52 -20.30
C ALA A 430 8.59 -17.62 -21.19
N PRO A 431 9.32 -17.29 -22.29
CA PRO A 431 10.18 -18.29 -22.92
C PRO A 431 11.09 -18.83 -21.83
N ALA A 432 11.32 -20.15 -21.82
CA ALA A 432 12.13 -20.84 -20.82
C ALA A 432 13.53 -20.24 -20.76
N ALA A 433 13.70 -19.16 -19.99
CA ALA A 433 14.99 -18.72 -19.51
C ALA A 433 15.35 -19.77 -18.47
N ALA A 434 16.22 -20.69 -18.87
CA ALA A 434 16.71 -21.75 -18.01
C ALA A 434 17.11 -21.15 -16.65
N PRO A 435 16.68 -21.73 -15.52
CA PRO A 435 17.21 -21.32 -14.23
C PRO A 435 18.72 -21.57 -14.27
N ALA A 436 19.51 -20.49 -14.33
CA ALA A 436 20.98 -20.56 -14.38
C ALA A 436 21.63 -21.14 -13.11
N ALA A 437 20.82 -21.63 -12.16
CA ALA A 437 21.24 -22.36 -10.96
C ALA A 437 21.29 -23.89 -11.17
N ASP A 438 20.71 -24.41 -12.27
CA ASP A 438 20.67 -25.86 -12.60
C ASP A 438 21.54 -26.24 -13.81
N SER A 439 22.43 -25.35 -14.29
CA SER A 439 23.46 -25.78 -15.26
C SER A 439 24.36 -26.82 -14.59
N ALA A 440 24.45 -27.99 -15.22
CA ALA A 440 25.34 -29.08 -14.82
C ALA A 440 26.82 -28.74 -15.04
N ASP A 441 27.14 -27.65 -15.76
CA ASP A 441 28.50 -27.14 -15.95
C ASP A 441 28.91 -26.18 -14.80
N PRO A 442 29.85 -26.57 -13.92
CA PRO A 442 30.34 -25.73 -12.84
C PRO A 442 30.92 -24.39 -13.32
N ALA A 443 31.53 -24.34 -14.51
CA ALA A 443 32.15 -23.13 -15.03
C ALA A 443 31.10 -22.10 -15.50
N GLU A 444 30.00 -22.56 -16.09
CA GLU A 444 28.87 -21.72 -16.46
C GLU A 444 28.13 -21.18 -15.22
N ARG A 445 27.91 -22.04 -14.22
CA ARG A 445 27.33 -21.67 -12.92
C ARG A 445 28.16 -20.61 -12.21
N ARG A 446 29.49 -20.77 -12.16
CA ARG A 446 30.42 -19.79 -11.58
C ARG A 446 30.34 -18.44 -12.29
N ARG A 447 30.29 -18.43 -13.63
CA ARG A 447 30.15 -17.21 -14.43
C ARG A 447 28.79 -16.52 -14.21
N ALA A 448 27.73 -17.28 -14.04
CA ALA A 448 26.40 -16.74 -13.71
C ALA A 448 26.36 -16.12 -12.31
N LEU A 449 26.95 -16.79 -11.32
CA LEU A 449 27.08 -16.28 -9.96
C LEU A 449 27.94 -15.00 -9.92
N ASP A 450 29.08 -14.95 -10.62
CA ASP A 450 29.90 -13.72 -10.72
C ASP A 450 29.10 -12.54 -11.28
N ARG A 451 28.32 -12.76 -12.34
CA ARG A 451 27.42 -11.72 -12.89
C ARG A 451 26.44 -11.22 -11.83
N ALA A 452 25.72 -12.15 -11.19
CA ALA A 452 24.68 -11.82 -10.23
C ALA A 452 25.24 -11.09 -8.99
N VAL A 453 26.36 -11.55 -8.44
CA VAL A 453 27.00 -10.92 -7.27
C VAL A 453 27.51 -9.52 -7.63
N ARG A 454 28.13 -9.32 -8.80
CA ARG A 454 28.55 -7.98 -9.24
C ARG A 454 27.37 -7.03 -9.43
N ASP A 455 26.26 -7.50 -9.98
CA ASP A 455 25.06 -6.67 -10.15
C ASP A 455 24.41 -6.30 -8.81
N ILE A 456 24.46 -7.19 -7.82
CA ILE A 456 23.99 -6.90 -6.46
C ILE A 456 24.93 -5.90 -5.78
N VAL A 457 26.24 -6.13 -5.82
CA VAL A 457 27.25 -5.23 -5.23
C VAL A 457 27.21 -3.85 -5.87
N GLY A 458 27.05 -3.77 -7.19
CA GLY A 458 26.92 -2.49 -7.91
C GLY A 458 25.70 -1.70 -7.49
N ARG A 459 24.56 -2.36 -7.26
CA ARG A 459 23.35 -1.73 -6.74
C ARG A 459 23.54 -1.19 -5.34
N VAL A 460 24.14 -1.96 -4.45
CA VAL A 460 24.39 -1.56 -3.06
C VAL A 460 25.38 -0.39 -3.01
N LEU A 461 26.50 -0.47 -3.73
CA LEU A 461 27.55 0.55 -3.73
C LEU A 461 27.26 1.74 -4.67
N LYS A 462 26.17 1.70 -5.43
CA LYS A 462 25.85 2.68 -6.50
C LYS A 462 26.96 2.80 -7.56
N LEU A 463 27.58 1.67 -7.89
CA LEU A 463 28.63 1.57 -8.90
C LEU A 463 28.14 0.77 -10.10
N THR A 464 28.56 1.17 -11.31
CA THR A 464 28.34 0.37 -12.52
C THR A 464 29.22 -0.88 -12.48
N ARG A 465 28.77 -1.97 -13.10
CA ARG A 465 29.50 -3.26 -13.11
C ARG A 465 30.97 -3.14 -13.55
N SER A 466 31.25 -2.24 -14.49
CA SER A 466 32.60 -1.94 -15.00
C SER A 466 33.54 -1.30 -13.96
N LYS A 467 32.99 -0.70 -12.90
CA LYS A 467 33.74 -0.04 -11.82
C LYS A 467 33.96 -0.95 -10.60
N ILE A 468 33.45 -2.19 -10.63
CA ILE A 468 33.57 -3.14 -9.53
C ILE A 468 34.78 -4.04 -9.80
N ASP A 469 35.84 -3.79 -9.04
CA ASP A 469 37.01 -4.66 -9.00
C ASP A 469 36.71 -5.84 -8.06
N ALA A 470 36.71 -7.06 -8.60
CA ALA A 470 36.32 -8.24 -7.84
C ALA A 470 37.34 -8.70 -6.80
N ARG A 471 38.58 -8.17 -6.87
CA ARG A 471 39.66 -8.47 -5.92
C ARG A 471 39.79 -7.41 -4.84
N LYS A 472 39.15 -6.25 -4.99
CA LYS A 472 39.20 -5.20 -3.96
C LYS A 472 38.23 -5.51 -2.84
N PRO A 473 38.63 -5.26 -1.57
CA PRO A 473 37.72 -5.34 -0.45
C PRO A 473 36.52 -4.42 -0.64
N LEU A 474 35.31 -4.90 -0.42
CA LEU A 474 34.08 -4.13 -0.58
C LEU A 474 34.07 -2.87 0.31
N GLY A 475 34.69 -2.94 1.49
CA GLY A 475 34.86 -1.78 2.39
C GLY A 475 35.63 -0.62 1.76
N THR A 476 36.66 -0.90 0.95
CA THR A 476 37.43 0.16 0.26
C THR A 476 36.68 0.75 -0.94
N MET A 477 35.60 0.10 -1.37
CA MET A 477 34.66 0.60 -2.39
C MET A 477 33.44 1.32 -1.78
N GLY A 478 33.46 1.59 -0.47
CA GLY A 478 32.43 2.39 0.21
C GLY A 478 31.31 1.57 0.87
N LEU A 479 31.50 0.27 1.09
CA LEU A 479 30.54 -0.56 1.83
C LEU A 479 30.47 -0.14 3.30
N THR A 480 29.29 0.28 3.77
CA THR A 480 29.01 0.60 5.19
C THR A 480 28.32 -0.57 5.91
N SER A 481 28.19 -0.51 7.24
CA SER A 481 27.55 -1.57 8.04
C SER A 481 26.07 -1.81 7.70
N LEU A 482 25.31 -0.78 7.33
CA LEU A 482 23.92 -0.93 6.86
C LEU A 482 23.85 -1.53 5.46
N MET A 483 24.79 -1.15 4.58
CA MET A 483 24.90 -1.69 3.23
C MET A 483 25.34 -3.16 3.23
N ALA A 484 26.12 -3.60 4.22
CA ALA A 484 26.47 -5.00 4.42
C ALA A 484 25.24 -5.87 4.76
N LEU A 485 24.30 -5.35 5.55
CA LEU A 485 23.05 -6.03 5.87
C LEU A 485 22.15 -6.13 4.64
N GLU A 486 22.06 -5.06 3.86
CA GLU A 486 21.34 -5.04 2.59
C GLU A 486 21.96 -6.02 1.57
N LEU A 487 23.30 -6.06 1.48
CA LEU A 487 24.04 -6.98 0.62
C LEU A 487 23.76 -8.44 1.01
N ARG A 488 23.77 -8.76 2.31
CA ARG A 488 23.40 -10.09 2.83
C ARG A 488 22.00 -10.49 2.38
N ASN A 489 20.99 -9.66 2.66
CA ASN A 489 19.59 -9.95 2.31
C ASN A 489 19.39 -10.22 0.82
N ARG A 490 20.14 -9.50 -0.03
CA ARG A 490 20.06 -9.66 -1.49
C ARG A 490 20.82 -10.89 -2.00
N LEU A 491 21.79 -11.43 -1.26
CA LEU A 491 22.57 -12.62 -1.62
C LEU A 491 21.97 -13.94 -1.10
N GLU A 492 21.18 -13.92 -0.02
CA GLU A 492 20.52 -15.11 0.54
C GLU A 492 19.74 -15.95 -0.50
N PRO A 493 18.98 -15.35 -1.44
CA PRO A 493 18.28 -16.12 -2.47
C PRO A 493 19.21 -16.86 -3.45
N LEU A 494 20.43 -16.36 -3.67
CA LEU A 494 21.42 -17.02 -4.54
C LEU A 494 22.09 -18.21 -3.85
N HIS A 495 22.12 -18.21 -2.51
CA HIS A 495 22.71 -19.28 -1.72
C HIS A 495 21.72 -20.40 -1.37
N GLY A 496 20.43 -20.06 -1.25
CA GLY A 496 19.37 -21.00 -0.85
C GLY A 496 19.37 -21.37 0.64
N LYS A 497 20.23 -20.75 1.46
CA LYS A 497 20.29 -20.88 2.93
C LYS A 497 20.52 -19.49 3.58
N PRO A 498 20.11 -19.29 4.85
CA PRO A 498 20.37 -18.05 5.58
C PRO A 498 21.87 -17.73 5.63
N LEU A 499 22.23 -16.45 5.47
CA LEU A 499 23.61 -15.99 5.48
C LEU A 499 23.95 -15.25 6.78
N SER A 500 25.18 -15.40 7.29
CA SER A 500 25.61 -14.74 8.53
C SER A 500 25.64 -13.21 8.39
N ALA A 501 25.36 -12.50 9.48
CA ALA A 501 25.54 -11.04 9.55
C ALA A 501 27.01 -10.59 9.37
N THR A 502 27.98 -11.50 9.54
CA THR A 502 29.41 -11.26 9.34
C THR A 502 29.91 -11.62 7.94
N LEU A 503 29.01 -11.97 7.00
CA LEU A 503 29.34 -12.43 5.64
C LEU A 503 30.39 -11.57 4.93
N THR A 504 30.19 -10.25 4.92
CA THR A 504 31.07 -9.31 4.21
C THR A 504 32.43 -9.12 4.89
N TRP A 505 32.58 -9.59 6.13
CA TRP A 505 33.84 -9.59 6.87
C TRP A 505 34.63 -10.87 6.60
N ASN A 506 33.92 -12.00 6.54
CA ASN A 506 34.50 -13.31 6.25
C ASN A 506 34.84 -13.48 4.76
N TYR A 507 34.10 -12.79 3.88
CA TYR A 507 34.25 -12.83 2.43
C TYR A 507 34.31 -11.40 1.87
N PRO A 508 35.45 -10.71 2.01
CA PRO A 508 35.54 -9.27 1.82
C PRO A 508 35.56 -8.83 0.36
N THR A 509 35.63 -9.74 -0.62
CA THR A 509 35.71 -9.43 -2.05
C THR A 509 34.64 -10.16 -2.85
N VAL A 510 34.30 -9.66 -4.04
CA VAL A 510 33.33 -10.31 -4.93
C VAL A 510 33.80 -11.69 -5.35
N GLU A 511 35.10 -11.84 -5.65
CA GLU A 511 35.68 -13.14 -6.05
C GLU A 511 35.49 -14.21 -4.97
N VAL A 512 35.71 -13.84 -3.71
CA VAL A 512 35.59 -14.74 -2.57
C VAL A 512 34.11 -15.02 -2.23
N LEU A 513 33.23 -14.02 -2.34
CA LEU A 513 31.78 -14.21 -2.19
C LEU A 513 31.22 -15.19 -3.24
N VAL A 514 31.65 -15.06 -4.50
CA VAL A 514 31.23 -15.97 -5.58
C VAL A 514 31.72 -17.40 -5.33
N ALA A 515 32.96 -17.56 -4.83
CA ALA A 515 33.50 -18.88 -4.46
C ALA A 515 32.69 -19.54 -3.33
N PHE A 516 32.35 -18.77 -2.29
CA PHE A 516 31.51 -19.23 -1.18
C PHE A 516 30.10 -19.62 -1.65
N LEU A 517 29.46 -18.80 -2.48
CA LEU A 517 28.12 -19.09 -3.01
C LEU A 517 28.11 -20.26 -3.99
N ALA A 518 29.22 -20.54 -4.67
CA ALA A 518 29.40 -21.70 -5.52
C ALA A 518 29.62 -23.00 -4.72
N GLY A 519 29.81 -22.92 -3.40
CA GLY A 519 30.11 -24.08 -2.54
C GLY A 519 31.57 -24.53 -2.61
N GLU A 520 32.47 -23.67 -3.09
CA GLU A 520 33.89 -23.99 -3.29
C GLU A 520 34.77 -23.59 -2.09
N GLN A 521 34.19 -22.98 -1.05
CA GLN A 521 34.89 -22.62 0.18
C GLN A 521 34.04 -22.85 1.44
N GLU A 522 34.66 -23.45 2.46
CA GLU A 522 34.18 -23.48 3.85
C GLU A 522 34.52 -22.15 4.57
N PRO A 523 33.79 -21.75 5.63
CA PRO A 523 34.01 -20.48 6.30
C PRO A 523 35.44 -20.36 6.84
N MET A 524 36.13 -19.30 6.43
CA MET A 524 37.43 -18.96 6.98
C MET A 524 37.26 -18.59 8.46
N ALA A 525 37.79 -19.42 9.37
CA ALA A 525 37.90 -19.06 10.78
C ALA A 525 38.68 -17.75 10.87
N ALA A 526 38.10 -16.75 11.53
CA ALA A 526 38.69 -15.43 11.68
C ALA A 526 40.13 -15.53 12.20
N ALA A 527 41.09 -14.97 11.47
CA ALA A 527 42.47 -14.88 11.94
C ALA A 527 42.54 -14.05 13.24
N PRO A 528 43.23 -14.50 14.30
CA PRO A 528 43.23 -13.85 15.63
C PRO A 528 43.86 -12.44 15.71
N ALA A 529 44.35 -11.88 14.60
CA ALA A 529 45.12 -10.63 14.61
C ALA A 529 44.26 -9.35 14.75
N ALA A 530 42.95 -9.40 14.43
CA ALA A 530 42.09 -8.21 14.44
C ALA A 530 41.51 -7.88 15.83
N LEU A 531 41.42 -8.84 16.76
CA LEU A 531 40.95 -8.58 18.13
C LEU A 531 42.02 -7.88 18.98
N ALA A 532 43.30 -8.04 18.63
CA ALA A 532 44.42 -7.40 19.33
C ALA A 532 44.52 -5.88 19.02
N ALA A 533 44.02 -5.41 17.88
CA ALA A 533 44.10 -4.00 17.48
C ALA A 533 42.98 -3.11 18.06
N ALA A 534 41.89 -3.70 18.60
CA ALA A 534 40.76 -2.97 19.17
C ALA A 534 40.81 -2.86 20.71
N ALA A 535 41.67 -3.62 21.38
CA ALA A 535 41.84 -3.59 22.82
C ALA A 535 42.27 -2.21 23.40
N PRO A 536 43.17 -1.43 22.77
CA PRO A 536 43.57 -0.14 23.33
C PRO A 536 42.50 0.95 23.17
N VAL A 537 41.60 0.84 22.20
CA VAL A 537 40.51 1.82 21.98
C VAL A 537 39.36 1.59 22.96
N LEU A 538 39.03 0.33 23.26
CA LEU A 538 38.03 -0.02 24.28
C LEU A 538 38.52 0.30 25.71
N ALA A 539 39.83 0.14 25.98
CA ALA A 539 40.42 0.56 27.26
C ALA A 539 40.44 2.09 27.42
N ALA A 540 40.77 2.85 26.37
CA ALA A 540 40.76 4.31 26.41
C ALA A 540 39.35 4.92 26.56
N VAL A 541 38.30 4.21 26.13
CA VAL A 541 36.89 4.63 26.31
C VAL A 541 36.38 4.31 27.71
N ALA A 542 36.91 3.26 28.37
CA ALA A 542 36.53 2.89 29.72
C ALA A 542 37.15 3.80 30.81
N GLU A 543 38.27 4.47 30.52
CA GLU A 543 38.96 5.36 31.48
C GLU A 543 38.56 6.84 31.39
N LEU A 544 37.71 7.23 30.42
CA LEU A 544 37.23 8.62 30.34
C LEU A 544 36.16 8.88 31.39
N SER A 545 36.55 9.57 32.47
CA SER A 545 35.59 10.10 33.45
C SER A 545 34.60 11.07 32.78
N GLY A 546 33.35 11.09 33.25
CA GLY A 546 32.24 11.82 32.61
C GLY A 546 32.46 13.32 32.38
N GLY A 547 33.46 13.92 33.04
CA GLY A 547 33.86 15.32 32.83
C GLY A 547 34.62 15.59 31.53
N ASP A 548 35.41 14.64 31.03
CA ASP A 548 36.27 14.85 29.86
C ASP A 548 35.52 14.66 28.52
N ALA A 549 34.50 13.79 28.51
CA ALA A 549 33.62 13.59 27.36
C ALA A 549 32.84 14.87 27.00
N ALA A 550 32.40 15.64 28.01
CA ALA A 550 31.67 16.90 27.81
C ALA A 550 32.56 18.02 27.24
N ARG A 551 33.86 18.01 27.55
CA ARG A 551 34.83 19.02 27.06
C ARG A 551 35.19 18.81 25.59
N LEU A 552 35.22 17.56 25.12
CA LEU A 552 35.49 17.21 23.72
C LEU A 552 34.33 17.54 22.78
N LEU A 553 33.08 17.43 23.24
CA LEU A 553 31.89 17.77 22.43
C LEU A 553 31.71 19.28 22.22
N ARG A 554 32.26 20.13 23.10
CA ARG A 554 32.17 21.60 22.95
C ARG A 554 33.16 22.21 21.94
N LYS A 555 34.19 21.48 21.51
CA LYS A 555 35.18 21.98 20.52
C LYS A 555 34.81 21.72 19.05
N ARG A 556 33.62 21.19 18.76
CA ARG A 556 33.12 20.99 17.39
C ARG A 556 31.76 21.67 17.17
N ARG A 557 31.67 22.96 17.48
CA ARG A 557 30.67 23.86 16.87
C ARG A 557 31.37 24.83 15.95
#